data_AF-A0A168QXJ6-F1
#
_entry.id   AF-A0A168QXJ6-F1
#
_cell.length_a   1.000
_cell.length_b   1.000
_cell.length_c   1.000
_cell.angle_alpha   90.00
_cell.angle_beta   90.00
_cell.angle_gamma   90.00
#
_symmetry.space_group_name_H-M   'P 1'
#
loop_
_entity.id
_entity.type
_entity.pdbx_description
1 polymer ?
#
loop_
_entity_poly.entity_id
_entity_poly.type
_entity_poly.pdbx_seq_one_letter_code
_entity_poly.pdbx_strand_id
1 'polypeptide(L)'
;MSNALIESSSTQALGRSDNDIDSLPYIDREIDDPDMKASVDRLIEQEMRRMKRKERSTLPLSIDLFQNDPVLSQEWARVSKQTPLTALDETRYELQGPESETDVDAWKKAVDNTKAQLESQAGSMFNLELLQKYGPNAWPVHNFQLEAYLKQIKQETERYRNEINEINRERKYDQTQAAAAIQALENKWSDLISQNLQVGVGCAALESEVEELRQYRQRLADQ
;
A
#
# COMPACT_ATOMS: atom_id res chain seq x y z
N MET A 1 22.51 -10.69 35.95
CA MET A 1 23.47 -9.64 35.52
C MET A 1 24.01 -10.03 34.17
N SER A 2 23.51 -9.35 33.12
CA SER A 2 24.18 -9.07 31.84
C SER A 2 23.15 -8.36 30.97
N ASN A 3 23.02 -7.05 31.19
CA ASN A 3 22.35 -6.12 30.28
C ASN A 3 23.26 -5.98 29.06
N ALA A 4 22.85 -6.56 27.93
CA ALA A 4 23.36 -6.12 26.63
C ALA A 4 22.49 -4.94 26.19
N LEU A 5 23.05 -3.74 26.34
CA LEU A 5 22.52 -2.50 25.80
C LEU A 5 22.19 -2.69 24.31
N ILE A 6 20.94 -2.39 23.95
CA ILE A 6 20.56 -2.03 22.59
C ILE A 6 21.18 -0.65 22.37
N GLU A 7 22.43 -0.62 21.90
CA GLU A 7 23.06 0.59 21.41
C GLU A 7 22.28 1.06 20.18
N SER A 8 21.61 2.19 20.38
CA SER A 8 21.11 3.10 19.37
C SER A 8 22.20 3.40 18.35
N SER A 9 22.25 2.61 17.29
CA SER A 9 23.06 2.90 16.12
C SER A 9 22.36 3.98 15.30
N SER A 10 22.41 5.21 15.82
CA SER A 10 22.30 6.44 15.05
C SER A 10 23.48 6.52 14.09
N THR A 11 23.47 5.69 13.05
CA THR A 11 24.33 5.89 11.89
C THR A 11 23.87 7.14 11.17
N GLN A 12 24.59 8.22 11.44
CA GLN A 12 24.69 9.41 10.62
C GLN A 12 24.80 9.02 9.14
N ALA A 13 23.65 8.98 8.47
CA ALA A 13 23.62 9.19 7.03
C ALA A 13 23.95 10.66 6.84
N LEU A 14 25.18 10.91 6.40
CA LEU A 14 25.67 12.18 5.89
C LEU A 14 24.53 12.93 5.19
N GLY A 15 24.27 14.15 5.68
CA GLY A 15 23.25 15.05 5.17
C GLY A 15 23.30 15.15 3.65
N ARG A 16 22.42 14.38 3.00
CA ARG A 16 21.63 14.96 1.93
C ARG A 16 20.91 16.11 2.61
N SER A 17 21.00 17.34 2.07
CA SER A 17 19.81 18.18 2.18
C SER A 17 18.67 17.25 1.80
N ASP A 18 17.70 17.08 2.70
CA ASP A 18 16.37 16.73 2.23
C ASP A 18 16.11 17.83 1.21
N ASN A 19 16.40 17.55 -0.06
CA ASN A 19 16.01 18.40 -1.14
C ASN A 19 14.51 18.23 -1.03
N ASP A 20 13.88 19.14 -0.31
CA ASP A 20 12.45 19.19 -0.09
C ASP A 20 11.82 18.89 -1.44
N ILE A 21 11.35 17.66 -1.61
CA ILE A 21 10.60 17.26 -2.78
C ILE A 21 9.26 17.94 -2.55
N ASP A 22 9.21 19.23 -2.89
CA ASP A 22 8.06 20.07 -2.70
C ASP A 22 7.08 19.78 -3.83
N SER A 23 6.14 18.90 -3.55
CA SER A 23 4.96 18.70 -4.37
C SER A 23 3.78 19.22 -3.56
N LEU A 24 2.91 20.02 -4.18
CA LEU A 24 1.76 20.63 -3.51
C LEU A 24 0.43 20.04 -4.04
N PRO A 25 0.07 18.78 -3.72
CA PRO A 25 -1.14 18.12 -4.27
C PRO A 25 -2.45 18.90 -4.12
N TYR A 26 -2.63 19.71 -3.08
CA TYR A 26 -3.87 20.47 -2.90
C TYR A 26 -3.97 21.72 -3.78
N ILE A 27 -2.85 22.15 -4.38
CA ILE A 27 -2.73 23.34 -5.23
C ILE A 27 -2.53 22.93 -6.69
N ASP A 28 -1.61 21.99 -6.95
CA ASP A 28 -1.19 21.52 -8.26
C ASP A 28 -2.21 20.57 -8.88
N ARG A 29 -3.41 21.07 -9.16
CA ARG A 29 -4.53 20.27 -9.73
C ARG A 29 -4.26 19.77 -11.15
N GLU A 30 -3.31 20.38 -11.85
CA GLU A 30 -2.93 19.99 -13.22
C GLU A 30 -2.30 18.59 -13.27
N ILE A 31 -1.76 18.10 -12.14
CA ILE A 31 -1.21 16.75 -12.03
C ILE A 31 -2.31 15.68 -12.13
N ASP A 32 -3.56 16.01 -11.76
CA ASP A 32 -4.69 15.09 -11.86
C ASP A 32 -5.18 14.90 -13.30
N ASP A 33 -4.69 15.70 -14.26
CA ASP A 33 -5.05 15.56 -15.67
C ASP A 33 -4.46 14.28 -16.28
N PRO A 34 -5.28 13.39 -16.87
CA PRO A 34 -4.81 12.11 -17.41
C PRO A 34 -3.73 12.24 -18.48
N ASP A 35 -3.78 13.28 -19.30
CA ASP A 35 -2.81 13.54 -20.36
C ASP A 35 -1.45 13.93 -19.81
N MET A 36 -1.42 14.77 -18.77
CA MET A 36 -0.18 15.15 -18.08
C MET A 36 0.44 13.92 -17.42
N LYS A 37 -0.36 13.11 -16.72
CA LYS A 37 0.10 11.86 -16.12
C LYS A 37 0.71 10.90 -17.14
N ALA A 38 0.05 10.69 -18.28
CA ALA A 38 0.57 9.85 -19.35
C ALA A 38 1.90 10.37 -19.94
N SER A 39 2.06 11.70 -20.01
CA SER A 39 3.33 12.31 -20.46
C SER A 39 4.46 12.09 -19.44
N VAL A 40 4.17 12.23 -18.15
CA VAL A 40 5.11 12.02 -17.05
C VAL A 40 5.51 10.55 -16.97
N ASP A 41 4.56 9.62 -17.06
CA ASP A 41 4.82 8.18 -17.08
C ASP A 41 5.75 7.78 -18.22
N ARG A 42 5.57 8.36 -19.43
CA ARG A 42 6.49 8.13 -20.56
C ARG A 42 7.90 8.63 -20.27
N LEU A 43 8.06 9.79 -19.62
CA LEU A 43 9.38 10.31 -19.24
C LEU A 43 10.03 9.44 -18.16
N ILE A 44 9.26 8.98 -17.17
CA ILE A 44 9.72 8.04 -16.14
C ILE A 44 10.19 6.74 -16.81
N GLU A 45 9.43 6.19 -17.76
CA GLU A 45 9.84 5.00 -18.51
C GLU A 45 11.15 5.20 -19.29
N GLN A 46 11.32 6.35 -19.94
CA GLN A 46 12.56 6.66 -20.66
C GLN A 46 13.75 6.70 -19.71
N GLU A 47 13.61 7.30 -18.53
CA GLU A 47 14.67 7.29 -17.53
C GLU A 47 14.88 5.92 -16.89
N MET A 48 13.82 5.15 -16.64
CA MET A 48 13.95 3.76 -16.19
C MET A 48 14.72 2.90 -17.20
N ARG A 49 14.59 3.16 -18.51
CA ARG A 49 15.37 2.47 -19.57
C ARG A 49 16.84 2.89 -19.58
N ARG A 50 17.15 4.13 -19.20
CA ARG A 50 18.52 4.66 -19.14
C ARG A 50 19.23 4.25 -17.85
N MET A 51 18.51 4.14 -16.75
CA MET A 51 19.06 3.72 -15.47
C MET A 51 19.45 2.25 -15.50
N LYS A 52 20.66 1.93 -15.03
CA LYS A 52 21.04 0.54 -14.76
C LYS A 52 20.21 0.06 -13.58
N ARG A 53 19.32 -0.91 -13.82
CA ARG A 53 18.48 -1.52 -12.79
C ARG A 53 19.37 -2.01 -11.65
N LYS A 54 19.32 -1.33 -10.50
CA LYS A 54 20.01 -1.78 -9.30
C LYS A 54 19.16 -2.91 -8.73
N GLU A 55 19.56 -4.16 -8.95
CA GLU A 55 18.95 -5.31 -8.28
C GLU A 55 19.27 -5.25 -6.79
N ARG A 56 18.53 -4.45 -6.04
CA ARG A 56 18.61 -4.43 -4.58
C ARG A 56 17.27 -4.02 -4.00
N SER A 57 16.25 -4.87 -4.20
CA SER A 57 15.30 -5.05 -3.12
C SER A 57 16.03 -5.88 -2.06
N THR A 58 16.20 -5.34 -0.86
CA THR A 58 16.61 -6.12 0.33
C THR A 58 15.52 -7.10 0.78
N LEU A 59 14.36 -7.04 0.13
CA LEU A 59 13.26 -7.96 0.31
C LEU A 59 13.60 -9.28 -0.41
N PRO A 60 13.52 -10.42 0.29
CA PRO A 60 13.66 -11.71 -0.36
C PRO A 60 12.59 -11.86 -1.43
N LEU A 61 13.02 -12.10 -2.67
CA LEU A 61 12.14 -12.25 -3.84
C LEU A 61 11.26 -13.51 -3.75
N SER A 62 11.67 -14.47 -2.92
CA SER A 62 10.93 -15.69 -2.60
C SER A 62 10.85 -15.85 -1.08
N ILE A 63 9.63 -15.79 -0.54
CA ILE A 63 9.36 -16.15 0.83
C ILE A 63 9.01 -17.64 0.83
N ASP A 64 9.87 -18.45 1.44
CA ASP A 64 9.56 -19.85 1.68
C ASP A 64 8.55 -19.92 2.83
N LEU A 65 7.28 -20.12 2.48
CA LEU A 65 6.21 -20.28 3.45
C LEU A 65 6.30 -21.65 4.13
N PHE A 66 5.99 -21.69 5.43
CA PHE A 66 5.84 -22.92 6.22
C PHE A 66 7.12 -23.77 6.41
N GLN A 67 8.31 -23.15 6.47
CA GLN A 67 9.57 -23.88 6.74
C GLN A 67 9.54 -24.72 8.03
N ASN A 68 8.80 -24.27 9.04
CA ASN A 68 8.72 -24.93 10.34
C ASN A 68 7.73 -26.10 10.38
N ASP A 69 6.87 -26.24 9.37
CA ASP A 69 5.81 -27.25 9.37
C ASP A 69 5.83 -28.08 8.08
N PRO A 70 6.39 -29.30 8.12
CA PRO A 70 6.64 -30.10 6.91
C PRO A 70 5.33 -30.49 6.20
N VAL A 71 4.22 -30.62 6.93
CA VAL A 71 2.91 -30.95 6.36
C VAL A 71 2.39 -29.79 5.51
N LEU A 72 2.45 -28.58 6.04
CA LEU A 72 2.00 -27.37 5.33
C LEU A 72 2.90 -27.04 4.14
N SER A 73 4.20 -27.28 4.25
CA SER A 73 5.14 -27.11 3.13
C SER A 73 4.83 -28.08 1.97
N GLN A 74 4.51 -29.34 2.27
CA GLN A 74 4.11 -30.33 1.28
C GLN A 74 2.79 -29.96 0.60
N GLU A 75 1.80 -29.53 1.37
CA GLU A 75 0.52 -29.05 0.83
C GLU A 75 0.69 -27.79 -0.03
N TRP A 76 1.56 -26.86 0.39
CA TRP A 76 1.91 -25.69 -0.41
C TRP A 76 2.52 -26.08 -1.76
N ALA A 77 3.42 -27.08 -1.78
CA ALA A 77 4.00 -27.61 -3.01
C ALA A 77 2.98 -28.38 -3.87
N ARG A 78 1.97 -29.02 -3.28
CA ARG A 78 0.85 -29.65 -3.99
C ARG A 78 -0.05 -28.61 -4.65
N VAL A 79 -0.42 -27.57 -3.90
CA VAL A 79 -1.26 -26.47 -4.37
C VAL A 79 -0.54 -25.67 -5.45
N SER A 80 0.77 -25.41 -5.30
CA SER A 80 1.57 -24.74 -6.33
C SER A 80 1.61 -25.52 -7.63
N LYS A 81 1.51 -26.86 -7.57
CA LYS A 81 1.42 -27.76 -8.72
C LYS A 81 -0.02 -27.94 -9.25
N GLN A 82 -1.01 -27.25 -8.67
CA GLN A 82 -2.43 -27.33 -9.00
C GLN A 82 -3.00 -28.76 -9.00
N THR A 83 -2.36 -29.67 -8.26
CA THR A 83 -2.87 -31.04 -8.12
C THR A 83 -4.06 -31.03 -7.15
N PRO A 84 -5.25 -31.52 -7.54
CA PRO A 84 -6.41 -31.55 -6.66
C PRO A 84 -6.14 -32.47 -5.46
N LEU A 85 -6.73 -32.13 -4.31
CA LEU A 85 -6.62 -32.97 -3.12
C LEU A 85 -7.40 -34.27 -3.39
N THR A 86 -6.83 -35.43 -3.03
CA THR A 86 -7.60 -36.67 -3.00
C THR A 86 -8.76 -36.48 -2.03
N ALA A 87 -10.00 -36.66 -2.51
CA ALA A 87 -11.19 -36.49 -1.68
C ALA A 87 -11.07 -37.35 -0.41
N LEU A 88 -11.59 -36.84 0.71
CA LEU A 88 -11.75 -37.65 1.92
C LEU A 88 -12.50 -38.92 1.54
N ASP A 89 -12.04 -40.06 2.06
CA ASP A 89 -12.71 -41.32 1.82
C ASP A 89 -14.04 -41.36 2.60
N GLU A 90 -15.14 -41.10 1.90
CA GLU A 90 -16.49 -41.10 2.45
C GLU A 90 -16.99 -42.52 2.75
N THR A 91 -16.41 -43.54 2.12
CA THR A 91 -16.82 -44.95 2.29
C THR A 91 -16.63 -45.44 3.72
N ARG A 92 -15.69 -44.84 4.46
CA ARG A 92 -15.44 -45.14 5.88
C ARG A 92 -16.62 -44.75 6.78
N TYR A 93 -17.39 -43.74 6.41
CA TYR A 93 -18.50 -43.22 7.22
C TYR A 93 -19.86 -43.78 6.79
N GLU A 94 -19.90 -44.50 5.68
CA GLU A 94 -21.09 -45.19 5.20
C GLU A 94 -21.16 -46.61 5.75
N LEU A 95 -22.38 -47.06 6.08
CA LEU A 95 -22.64 -48.44 6.50
C LEU A 95 -22.85 -49.31 5.24
N GLN A 96 -21.79 -49.48 4.45
CA GLN A 96 -21.85 -50.35 3.28
C GLN A 96 -21.67 -51.82 3.70
N GLY A 97 -22.53 -52.70 3.16
CA GLY A 97 -22.34 -54.15 3.28
C GLY A 97 -21.15 -54.63 2.42
N PRO A 98 -20.58 -55.81 2.68
CA PRO A 98 -19.49 -56.33 1.87
C PRO A 98 -19.93 -56.60 0.44
N GLU A 99 -19.07 -56.30 -0.53
CA GLU A 99 -19.35 -56.43 -1.97
C GLU A 99 -19.55 -57.89 -2.42
N SER A 100 -19.03 -58.85 -1.67
CA SER A 100 -19.17 -60.28 -1.94
C SER A 100 -19.50 -61.05 -0.67
N GLU A 101 -20.62 -61.77 -0.68
CA GLU A 101 -21.10 -62.54 0.48
C GLU A 101 -20.17 -63.71 0.87
N THR A 102 -19.31 -64.16 -0.04
CA THR A 102 -18.43 -65.31 0.15
C THR A 102 -17.05 -64.98 0.72
N ASP A 103 -16.67 -63.70 0.78
CA ASP A 103 -15.36 -63.27 1.30
C ASP A 103 -15.42 -62.95 2.80
N VAL A 104 -14.84 -63.85 3.60
CA VAL A 104 -14.82 -63.77 5.07
C VAL A 104 -14.04 -62.55 5.57
N ASP A 105 -13.00 -62.11 4.85
CA ASP A 105 -12.18 -60.98 5.29
C ASP A 105 -12.84 -59.63 4.98
N ALA A 106 -13.64 -59.54 3.91
CA ALA A 106 -14.50 -58.40 3.65
C ALA A 106 -15.57 -58.22 4.75
N TRP A 107 -16.19 -59.33 5.20
CA TRP A 107 -17.12 -59.31 6.33
C TRP A 107 -16.48 -58.83 7.64
N LYS A 108 -15.27 -59.28 7.96
CA LYS A 108 -14.54 -58.81 9.16
C LYS A 108 -14.30 -57.30 9.11
N LYS A 109 -13.84 -56.78 7.97
CA LYS A 109 -13.61 -55.34 7.77
C LYS A 109 -14.91 -54.53 7.91
N ALA A 110 -16.01 -55.02 7.34
CA ALA A 110 -17.32 -54.38 7.48
C ALA A 110 -17.77 -54.35 8.96
N VAL A 111 -17.60 -55.46 9.70
CA VAL A 111 -17.92 -55.54 11.14
C VAL A 111 -17.04 -54.61 11.98
N ASP A 112 -15.75 -54.52 11.69
CA ASP A 112 -14.86 -53.62 12.41
C ASP A 112 -15.19 -52.14 12.11
N ASN A 113 -15.60 -51.82 10.89
CA ASN A 113 -16.10 -50.49 10.54
C ASN A 113 -17.40 -50.15 11.29
N THR A 114 -18.38 -51.07 11.33
CA THR A 114 -19.64 -50.81 12.06
C THR A 114 -19.43 -50.64 13.56
N LYS A 115 -18.51 -51.40 14.17
CA LYS A 115 -18.11 -51.19 15.58
C LYS A 115 -17.48 -49.82 15.79
N ALA A 116 -16.57 -49.40 14.93
CA ALA A 116 -15.95 -48.09 15.02
C ALA A 116 -16.98 -46.95 14.87
N GLN A 117 -17.95 -47.12 13.96
CA GLN A 117 -19.03 -46.16 13.78
C GLN A 117 -19.99 -46.12 14.98
N LEU A 118 -20.31 -47.27 15.59
CA LEU A 118 -21.14 -47.32 16.80
C LEU A 118 -20.52 -46.51 17.95
N GLU A 119 -19.23 -46.72 18.19
CA GLU A 119 -18.49 -45.95 19.21
C GLU A 119 -18.42 -44.46 18.85
N SER A 120 -18.20 -44.12 17.58
CA SER A 120 -18.24 -42.74 17.11
C SER A 120 -19.61 -42.09 17.33
N GLN A 121 -20.71 -42.81 17.10
CA GLN A 121 -22.06 -42.31 17.34
C GLN A 121 -22.33 -42.12 18.83
N ALA A 122 -21.86 -43.04 19.68
CA ALA A 122 -21.93 -42.87 21.13
C ALA A 122 -21.18 -41.61 21.59
N GLY A 123 -19.99 -41.35 21.04
CA GLY A 123 -19.24 -40.11 21.28
C GLY A 123 -19.98 -38.85 20.78
N SER A 124 -20.57 -38.91 19.58
CA SER A 124 -21.39 -37.82 19.04
C SER A 124 -22.62 -37.53 19.90
N MET A 125 -23.30 -38.56 20.42
CA MET A 125 -24.41 -38.39 21.36
C MET A 125 -23.97 -37.68 22.63
N PHE A 126 -22.85 -38.10 23.22
CA PHE A 126 -22.30 -37.42 24.40
C PHE A 126 -21.94 -35.94 24.12
N ASN A 127 -21.35 -35.66 22.95
CA ASN A 127 -21.05 -34.29 22.53
C ASN A 127 -22.32 -33.46 22.32
N LEU A 128 -23.38 -34.05 21.76
CA LEU A 128 -24.68 -33.39 21.58
C LEU A 128 -25.36 -33.11 22.92
N GLU A 129 -25.27 -34.02 23.89
CA GLU A 129 -25.76 -33.78 25.26
C GLU A 129 -25.02 -32.61 25.92
N LEU A 130 -23.69 -32.55 25.73
CA LEU A 130 -22.88 -31.43 26.21
C LEU A 130 -23.28 -30.11 25.53
N LEU A 131 -23.45 -30.14 24.21
CA LEU A 131 -23.88 -28.97 23.44
C LEU A 131 -25.29 -28.53 23.84
N GLN A 132 -26.22 -29.45 24.09
CA GLN A 132 -27.57 -29.12 24.54
C GLN A 132 -27.54 -28.45 25.92
N LYS A 133 -26.66 -28.90 26.81
CA LYS A 133 -26.52 -28.36 28.17
C LYS A 133 -25.82 -26.99 28.20
N TYR A 134 -24.76 -26.81 27.43
CA TYR A 134 -23.89 -25.62 27.53
C TYR A 134 -23.97 -24.68 26.32
N GLY A 135 -24.35 -25.17 25.14
CA GLY A 135 -24.44 -24.41 23.89
C GLY A 135 -25.32 -23.16 23.98
N PRO A 136 -26.54 -23.23 24.54
CA PRO A 136 -27.41 -22.05 24.68
C PRO A 136 -26.78 -20.92 25.49
N ASN A 137 -25.91 -21.23 26.45
CA ASN A 137 -25.22 -20.23 27.28
C ASN A 137 -23.86 -19.82 26.71
N ALA A 138 -23.16 -20.73 26.03
CA ALA A 138 -21.86 -20.45 25.41
C ALA A 138 -21.98 -19.52 24.21
N TRP A 139 -23.02 -19.67 23.40
CA TRP A 139 -23.18 -18.89 22.16
C TRP A 139 -23.39 -17.39 22.41
N PRO A 140 -24.27 -16.94 23.33
CA PRO A 140 -24.40 -15.52 23.67
C PRO A 140 -23.12 -14.92 24.26
N VAL A 141 -22.38 -15.68 25.07
CA VAL A 141 -21.10 -15.22 25.64
C VAL A 141 -20.07 -15.03 24.54
N HIS A 142 -19.96 -15.97 23.60
CA HIS A 142 -19.08 -15.84 22.44
C HIS A 142 -19.48 -14.64 21.57
N ASN A 143 -20.79 -14.45 21.32
CA ASN A 143 -21.27 -13.29 20.58
C ASN A 143 -20.93 -11.97 21.28
N PHE A 144 -21.10 -11.89 22.60
CA PHE A 144 -20.71 -10.72 23.39
C PHE A 144 -19.20 -10.41 23.28
N GLN A 145 -18.34 -11.43 23.31
CA GLN A 145 -16.90 -11.25 23.09
C GLN A 145 -16.60 -10.74 21.68
N LEU A 146 -17.25 -11.29 20.66
CA LEU A 146 -17.11 -10.81 19.28
C LEU A 146 -17.57 -9.37 19.11
N GLU A 147 -18.70 -8.99 19.73
CA GLU A 147 -19.19 -7.62 19.72
C GLU A 147 -18.21 -6.66 20.40
N ALA A 148 -17.59 -7.07 21.51
CA ALA A 148 -16.55 -6.30 22.18
C ALA A 148 -15.31 -6.10 21.28
N TYR A 149 -14.82 -7.15 20.62
CA TYR A 149 -13.70 -7.05 19.67
C TYR A 149 -14.04 -6.16 18.48
N LEU A 150 -15.22 -6.33 17.90
CA LEU A 150 -15.71 -5.50 16.79
C LEU A 150 -15.77 -4.03 17.21
N LYS A 151 -16.25 -3.74 18.42
CA LYS A 151 -16.28 -2.37 18.96
C LYS A 151 -14.88 -1.79 19.08
N GLN A 152 -13.91 -2.55 19.59
CA GLN A 152 -12.52 -2.09 19.69
C GLN A 152 -11.93 -1.79 18.32
N ILE A 153 -12.07 -2.70 17.34
CA ILE A 153 -11.55 -2.51 15.97
C ILE A 153 -12.18 -1.27 15.33
N LYS A 154 -13.49 -1.05 15.51
CA LYS A 154 -14.18 0.15 15.00
C LYS A 154 -13.63 1.42 15.64
N GLN A 155 -13.40 1.41 16.95
CA GLN A 155 -12.84 2.57 17.66
C GLN A 155 -11.42 2.89 17.19
N GLU A 156 -10.56 1.88 17.02
CA GLU A 156 -9.21 2.07 16.49
C GLU A 156 -9.23 2.58 15.04
N THR A 157 -10.12 2.04 14.21
CA THR A 157 -10.32 2.51 12.83
C THR A 157 -10.72 3.98 12.79
N GLU A 158 -11.69 4.39 13.61
CA GLU A 158 -12.11 5.79 13.69
C GLU A 158 -11.00 6.69 14.24
N ARG A 159 -10.22 6.23 15.22
CA ARG A 159 -9.05 6.97 15.72
C ARG A 159 -8.06 7.24 14.60
N TYR A 160 -7.68 6.23 13.83
CA TYR A 160 -6.75 6.41 12.71
C TYR A 160 -7.34 7.29 11.59
N ARG A 161 -8.64 7.18 11.30
CA ARG A 161 -9.30 8.10 10.35
C ARG A 161 -9.21 9.55 10.80
N ASN A 162 -9.46 9.81 12.08
CA ASN A 162 -9.36 11.16 12.64
C ASN A 162 -7.93 11.70 12.60
N GLU A 163 -6.94 10.86 12.91
CA GLU A 163 -5.52 11.20 12.82
C GLU A 163 -5.11 11.53 11.38
N ILE A 164 -5.51 10.70 10.41
CA ILE A 164 -5.30 10.96 8.97
C ILE A 164 -5.96 12.28 8.55
N ASN A 165 -7.19 12.52 8.99
CA ASN A 165 -7.91 13.74 8.66
C ASN A 165 -7.26 14.99 9.24
N GLU A 166 -6.72 14.91 10.47
CA GLU A 166 -6.01 16.03 11.08
C GLU A 166 -4.71 16.33 10.33
N ILE A 167 -3.92 15.31 10.00
CA ILE A 167 -2.70 15.47 9.19
C ILE A 167 -3.05 16.07 7.81
N ASN A 168 -4.10 15.58 7.15
CA ASN A 168 -4.53 16.12 5.86
C ASN A 168 -5.01 17.56 5.97
N ARG A 169 -5.65 17.93 7.09
CA ARG A 169 -6.09 19.30 7.35
C ARG A 169 -4.90 20.23 7.55
N GLU A 170 -3.90 19.82 8.34
CA GLU A 170 -2.65 20.56 8.55
C GLU A 170 -1.90 20.74 7.22
N ARG A 171 -1.68 19.66 6.46
CA ARG A 171 -1.06 19.73 5.13
C ARG A 171 -1.80 20.68 4.20
N LYS A 172 -3.13 20.63 4.17
CA LYS A 172 -3.92 21.54 3.34
C LYS A 172 -3.74 22.99 3.77
N TYR A 173 -3.71 23.26 5.07
CA TYR A 173 -3.49 24.60 5.60
C TYR A 173 -2.12 25.14 5.16
N ASP A 174 -1.05 24.39 5.42
CA ASP A 174 0.33 24.78 5.08
C ASP A 174 0.48 25.04 3.57
N GLN A 175 -0.06 24.13 2.75
CA GLN A 175 -0.06 24.31 1.30
C GLN A 175 -0.82 25.57 0.91
N THR A 176 -2.05 25.80 1.40
CA THR A 176 -2.79 27.02 1.04
C THR A 176 -2.08 28.32 1.43
N GLN A 177 -1.32 28.33 2.52
CA GLN A 177 -0.47 29.46 2.88
C GLN A 177 0.70 29.64 1.90
N ALA A 178 1.38 28.54 1.56
CA ALA A 178 2.44 28.54 0.56
C ALA A 178 1.93 29.02 -0.81
N ALA A 179 0.75 28.59 -1.26
CA ALA A 179 0.13 29.07 -2.51
C ALA A 179 -0.03 30.59 -2.52
N ALA A 180 -0.53 31.18 -1.43
CA ALA A 180 -0.68 32.63 -1.36
C ALA A 180 0.67 33.36 -1.48
N ALA A 181 1.72 32.81 -0.86
CA ALA A 181 3.08 33.35 -0.98
C ALA A 181 3.64 33.18 -2.40
N ILE A 182 3.47 32.01 -3.02
CA ILE A 182 3.91 31.72 -4.40
C ILE A 182 3.22 32.67 -5.37
N GLN A 183 1.90 32.82 -5.29
CA GLN A 183 1.14 33.73 -6.15
C GLN A 183 1.59 35.19 -5.98
N ALA A 184 1.88 35.62 -4.75
CA ALA A 184 2.41 36.96 -4.50
C ALA A 184 3.81 37.16 -5.10
N LEU A 185 4.67 36.14 -5.06
CA LEU A 185 6.00 36.18 -5.69
C LEU A 185 5.91 36.14 -7.21
N GLU A 186 5.01 35.34 -7.77
CA GLU A 186 4.76 35.25 -9.22
C GLU A 186 4.27 36.58 -9.77
N ASN A 187 3.31 37.24 -9.10
CA ASN A 187 2.84 38.57 -9.48
C ASN A 187 3.99 39.59 -9.45
N LYS A 188 4.78 39.62 -8.38
CA LYS A 188 5.96 40.51 -8.28
C LYS A 188 6.97 40.22 -9.39
N TRP A 189 7.19 38.96 -9.72
CA TRP A 189 8.11 38.56 -10.78
C TRP A 189 7.60 39.03 -12.15
N SER A 190 6.31 38.82 -12.45
CA SER A 190 5.68 39.32 -13.68
C SER A 190 5.74 40.85 -13.77
N ASP A 191 5.47 41.55 -12.67
CA ASP A 191 5.56 43.01 -12.59
C ASP A 191 6.99 43.50 -12.85
N LEU A 192 8.00 42.87 -12.24
CA LEU A 192 9.41 43.22 -12.44
C LEU A 192 9.86 42.97 -13.89
N ILE A 193 9.42 41.88 -14.51
CA ILE A 193 9.69 41.62 -15.92
C ILE A 193 9.05 42.67 -16.81
N SER A 194 7.78 43.00 -16.57
CA SER A 194 7.06 44.03 -17.32
C SER A 194 7.74 45.40 -17.17
N GLN A 195 8.12 45.77 -15.95
CA GLN A 195 8.86 47.02 -15.69
C GLN A 195 10.23 47.03 -16.37
N ASN A 196 10.99 45.93 -16.30
CA ASN A 196 12.29 45.85 -16.95
C ASN A 196 12.16 45.96 -18.48
N LEU A 197 11.15 45.31 -19.05
CA LEU A 197 10.83 45.42 -20.48
C LEU A 197 10.45 46.86 -20.87
N GLN A 198 9.61 47.52 -20.08
CA GLN A 198 9.22 48.93 -20.31
C GLN A 198 10.43 49.86 -20.25
N VAL A 199 11.33 49.66 -19.27
CA VAL A 199 12.59 50.41 -19.19
C VAL A 199 13.46 50.14 -20.41
N GLY A 200 13.60 48.89 -20.84
CA GLY A 200 14.37 48.52 -22.03
C GLY A 200 13.85 49.19 -23.30
N VAL A 201 12.53 49.23 -23.49
CA VAL A 201 11.88 49.93 -24.61
C VAL A 201 12.10 51.44 -24.52
N GLY A 202 11.97 52.03 -23.33
CA GLY A 202 12.23 53.46 -23.11
C GLY A 202 13.68 53.86 -23.39
N CYS A 203 14.65 53.04 -22.95
CA CYS A 203 16.07 53.24 -23.26
C CYS A 203 16.33 53.17 -24.77
N ALA A 204 15.78 52.17 -25.46
CA ALA A 204 15.95 52.04 -26.92
C ALA A 204 15.37 53.24 -27.69
N ALA A 205 14.20 53.76 -27.27
CA ALA A 205 13.61 54.95 -27.86
C ALA A 205 14.48 56.20 -27.64
N LEU A 206 14.97 56.41 -26.42
CA LEU A 206 15.88 57.52 -26.09
C LEU A 206 17.22 57.41 -26.83
N GLU A 207 17.76 56.20 -26.99
CA GLU A 207 18.97 55.96 -27.78
C GLU A 207 18.77 56.33 -29.25
N SER A 208 17.60 56.01 -29.83
CA SER A 208 17.23 56.44 -31.19
C SER A 208 17.16 57.96 -31.31
N GLU A 209 16.49 58.64 -30.38
CA GLU A 209 16.41 60.12 -30.38
C GLU A 209 17.79 60.77 -30.22
N VAL A 210 18.63 60.25 -29.34
CA VAL A 210 20.01 60.75 -29.14
C VAL A 210 20.84 60.57 -30.42
N GLU A 211 20.68 59.44 -31.12
CA GLU A 211 21.39 59.18 -32.36
C GLU A 211 20.93 60.13 -33.49
N GLU A 212 19.62 60.38 -33.60
CA GLU A 212 19.08 61.38 -34.54
C GLU A 212 19.63 62.79 -34.27
N LEU A 213 19.67 63.20 -33.00
CA LEU A 213 20.23 64.50 -32.59
C LEU A 213 21.73 64.59 -32.85
N ARG A 214 22.50 63.50 -32.65
CA ARG A 214 23.93 63.44 -33.00
C ARG A 214 24.15 63.62 -34.49
N GLN A 215 23.35 62.96 -35.33
CA GLN A 215 23.41 63.11 -36.78
C GLN A 215 23.06 64.54 -37.20
N TYR A 216 22.04 65.15 -36.59
CA TYR A 216 21.68 66.54 -36.86
C TYR A 216 22.81 67.52 -36.49
N ARG A 217 23.45 67.32 -35.34
CA ARG A 217 24.60 68.14 -34.91
C ARG A 217 25.79 68.01 -35.86
N GLN A 218 26.07 66.80 -36.36
CA GLN A 218 27.14 66.58 -37.35
C GLN A 218 26.84 67.33 -38.66
N ARG A 219 25.61 67.24 -39.17
CA ARG A 219 25.21 67.98 -40.39
C ARG A 219 25.36 69.50 -40.26
N LEU A 220 25.11 70.06 -39.08
CA LEU A 220 25.33 71.48 -38.81
C LEU A 220 26.81 71.87 -38.65
N ALA A 221 27.67 70.93 -38.25
CA ALA A 221 29.10 71.17 -38.13
C ALA A 221 29.85 71.05 -39.48
N ASP A 222 29.26 70.33 -40.43
CA ASP A 222 29.79 70.16 -41.80
C ASP A 222 29.32 71.25 -42.79
N GLN A 223 28.50 72.21 -42.34
CA GLN A 223 28.07 73.41 -43.08
C GLN A 223 28.92 74.63 -42.70
#